data_AF-A0A8H7DM50-F1
#
_entry.id   AF-A0A8H7DM50-F1
#
_cell.length_a   1.000
_cell.length_b   1.000
_cell.length_c   1.000
_cell.angle_alpha   90.00
_cell.angle_beta   90.00
_cell.angle_gamma   90.00
#
_symmetry.space_group_name_H-M   'P 1'
#
loop_
_entity.id
_entity.type
_entity.pdbx_description
1 polymer ?
#
loop_
_entity_poly.entity_id
_entity_poly.type
_entity_poly.pdbx_seq_one_letter_code
_entity_poly.pdbx_strand_id
1 'polypeptide(L)'
;MQALQSKVTMYDYYMALEKLTENRGFASVPKRYKEFVRMTRQYRYLTALKRGGRAHVPSGILGTGNGELGIQCPACPTPGVNLPLDWESAPPDRKFLYTLFLALDACFRLKRRIVSSVEKDPGLGIDWSYFVENEPFRR
;
A
#
# COMPACT_ATOMS: atom_id res chain seq x y z
N MET A 1 -19.52 3.09 13.67
CA MET A 1 -18.79 1.92 14.20
C MET A 1 -18.14 1.17 13.03
N GLN A 2 -16.91 1.54 12.63
CA GLN A 2 -16.24 1.00 11.41
C GLN A 2 -14.81 0.50 11.65
N ALA A 3 -14.44 0.17 12.90
CA ALA A 3 -13.08 -0.19 13.28
C ALA A 3 -12.68 -1.68 13.04
N LEU A 4 -13.60 -2.53 12.57
CA LEU A 4 -13.38 -3.99 12.46
C LEU A 4 -13.46 -4.58 11.04
N GLN A 5 -13.67 -3.78 10.00
CA GLN A 5 -13.80 -4.28 8.61
C GLN A 5 -12.44 -4.61 7.95
N SER A 6 -11.31 -4.21 8.54
CA SER A 6 -9.96 -4.42 7.98
C SER A 6 -9.43 -5.86 8.11
N LYS A 7 -10.15 -6.76 8.81
CA LYS A 7 -9.71 -8.14 9.11
C LYS A 7 -10.34 -9.22 8.22
N VAL A 8 -11.20 -8.85 7.27
CA VAL A 8 -11.87 -9.80 6.36
C VAL A 8 -10.98 -10.04 5.14
N THR A 9 -10.73 -11.29 4.75
CA THR A 9 -9.93 -11.55 3.55
C THR A 9 -10.67 -11.15 2.29
N MET A 10 -9.94 -10.90 1.18
CA MET A 10 -10.56 -10.65 -0.13
C MET A 10 -11.51 -11.79 -0.54
N TYR A 11 -11.20 -13.02 -0.15
CA TYR A 11 -12.03 -14.20 -0.40
C TYR A 11 -13.33 -14.14 0.42
N ASP A 12 -13.24 -13.92 1.73
CA ASP A 12 -14.43 -13.86 2.60
C ASP A 12 -15.38 -12.72 2.21
N TYR A 13 -14.83 -11.57 1.81
CA TYR A 13 -15.61 -10.45 1.28
C TYR A 13 -16.31 -10.83 -0.04
N TYR A 14 -15.62 -11.51 -0.96
CA TYR A 14 -16.24 -12.01 -2.18
C TYR A 14 -17.34 -13.06 -1.89
N MET A 15 -17.10 -13.99 -0.97
CA MET A 15 -18.11 -14.97 -0.54
C MET A 15 -19.33 -14.32 0.10
N ALA A 16 -19.14 -13.20 0.81
CA ALA A 16 -20.24 -12.39 1.35
C ALA A 16 -21.06 -11.74 0.23
N LEU A 17 -20.42 -11.18 -0.81
CA LEU A 17 -21.12 -10.65 -1.99
C LEU A 17 -21.91 -11.74 -2.73
N GLU A 18 -21.31 -12.92 -2.92
CA GLU A 18 -21.97 -14.07 -3.56
C GLU A 18 -23.23 -14.48 -2.80
N LYS A 19 -23.13 -14.63 -1.47
CA LYS A 19 -24.28 -14.92 -0.58
C LYS A 19 -25.32 -13.82 -0.54
N LEU A 20 -24.93 -12.54 -0.61
CA LEU A 20 -25.89 -11.42 -0.69
C LEU A 20 -26.61 -11.37 -2.05
N THR A 21 -26.01 -11.91 -3.10
CA THR A 21 -26.60 -12.00 -4.44
C THR A 21 -27.56 -13.18 -4.55
N GLU A 22 -27.16 -14.35 -4.05
CA GLU A 22 -28.00 -15.55 -3.95
C GLU A 22 -27.67 -16.34 -2.69
N ASN A 23 -28.56 -16.31 -1.70
CA ASN A 23 -28.44 -17.02 -0.43
C ASN A 23 -29.19 -18.36 -0.39
N ARG A 24 -30.09 -18.63 -1.34
CA ARG A 24 -30.97 -19.81 -1.36
C ARG A 24 -30.42 -20.96 -2.19
N GLY A 25 -29.37 -20.72 -2.99
CA GLY A 25 -28.73 -21.73 -3.83
C GLY A 25 -29.53 -22.13 -5.09
N PHE A 26 -30.61 -21.41 -5.42
CA PHE A 26 -31.44 -21.70 -6.59
C PHE A 26 -30.85 -21.19 -7.91
N ALA A 27 -30.01 -20.15 -7.88
CA ALA A 27 -29.33 -19.61 -9.05
C ALA A 27 -27.81 -19.87 -9.00
N SER A 28 -27.22 -20.23 -10.14
CA SER A 28 -25.77 -20.35 -10.29
C SER A 28 -25.14 -18.98 -10.49
N VAL A 29 -24.46 -18.46 -9.47
CA VAL A 29 -23.66 -17.23 -9.57
C VAL A 29 -22.32 -17.55 -10.24
N PRO A 30 -21.93 -16.90 -11.36
CA PRO A 30 -20.63 -17.12 -11.98
C PRO A 30 -19.49 -16.72 -11.04
N LYS A 31 -18.50 -17.59 -10.86
CA LYS A 31 -17.33 -17.30 -10.00
C LYS A 31 -16.42 -16.25 -10.63
N ARG A 32 -16.51 -15.01 -10.15
CA ARG A 32 -15.77 -13.81 -10.61
C ARG A 32 -14.66 -13.35 -9.66
N TYR A 33 -14.18 -14.23 -8.76
CA TYR A 33 -13.17 -13.85 -7.76
C TYR A 33 -11.87 -13.28 -8.37
N LYS A 34 -11.40 -13.82 -9.51
CA LYS A 34 -10.18 -13.34 -10.18
C LYS A 34 -10.37 -11.94 -10.79
N GLU A 35 -11.56 -11.65 -11.30
CA GLU A 35 -12.00 -10.35 -11.79
C GLU A 35 -12.09 -9.36 -10.62
N PHE A 36 -12.75 -9.74 -9.52
CA PHE A 36 -12.88 -8.93 -8.31
C PHE A 36 -11.51 -8.52 -7.72
N VAL A 37 -10.56 -9.44 -7.63
CA VAL A 37 -9.18 -9.14 -7.19
C VAL A 37 -8.47 -8.17 -8.14
N ARG A 38 -8.60 -8.36 -9.47
CA ARG A 38 -8.02 -7.46 -10.49
C ARG A 38 -8.61 -6.05 -10.43
N MET A 39 -9.94 -5.93 -10.37
CA MET A 39 -10.63 -4.64 -10.22
C MET A 39 -10.21 -3.94 -8.93
N THR A 40 -10.07 -4.68 -7.82
CA THR A 40 -9.62 -4.10 -6.54
C THR A 40 -8.17 -3.60 -6.62
N ARG A 41 -7.29 -4.31 -7.33
CA ARG A 41 -5.90 -3.88 -7.59
C ARG A 41 -5.86 -2.56 -8.38
N GLN A 42 -6.63 -2.48 -9.46
CA GLN A 42 -6.77 -1.26 -10.27
C GLN A 42 -7.40 -0.11 -9.47
N TYR A 43 -8.45 -0.36 -8.70
CA TYR A 43 -9.08 0.64 -7.85
C TYR A 43 -8.13 1.22 -6.80
N ARG A 44 -7.33 0.38 -6.13
CA ARG A 44 -6.31 0.82 -5.17
C ARG A 44 -5.24 1.68 -5.83
N TYR A 45 -4.79 1.30 -7.03
CA TYR A 45 -3.85 2.06 -7.83
C TYR A 45 -4.38 3.45 -8.23
N LEU A 46 -5.57 3.51 -8.82
CA LEU A 46 -6.23 4.79 -9.18
C LEU A 46 -6.51 5.66 -7.94
N THR A 47 -6.85 5.04 -6.80
CA THR A 47 -7.05 5.75 -5.53
C THR A 47 -5.75 6.34 -4.99
N ALA A 48 -4.62 5.64 -5.11
CA ALA A 48 -3.30 6.16 -4.74
C ALA A 48 -2.91 7.36 -5.63
N LEU A 49 -3.05 7.24 -6.95
CA LEU A 49 -2.80 8.35 -7.89
C LEU A 49 -3.67 9.58 -7.62
N LYS A 50 -4.96 9.37 -7.34
CA LYS A 50 -5.90 10.45 -6.98
C LYS A 50 -5.51 11.14 -5.68
N ARG A 51 -5.12 10.37 -4.65
CA ARG A 51 -4.68 10.91 -3.35
C ARG A 51 -3.36 11.66 -3.43
N GLY A 52 -2.42 11.17 -4.25
CA GLY A 52 -1.15 11.85 -4.53
C GLY A 52 -1.26 13.00 -5.55
N GLY A 53 -2.47 13.38 -5.98
CA GLY A 53 -2.69 14.50 -6.90
C GLY A 53 -2.07 14.35 -8.29
N ARG A 54 -1.61 13.15 -8.69
CA ARG A 54 -0.73 12.94 -9.87
C ARG A 54 -1.35 13.33 -11.21
N ALA A 55 -2.67 13.40 -11.29
CA ALA A 55 -3.38 13.91 -12.47
C ALA A 55 -3.23 15.43 -12.69
N HIS A 56 -2.77 16.18 -11.68
CA HIS A 56 -2.55 17.63 -11.75
C HIS A 56 -1.09 18.02 -11.98
N VAL A 57 -0.17 17.07 -11.99
CA VAL A 57 1.25 17.30 -12.29
C VAL A 57 1.43 17.44 -13.80
N PRO A 58 2.22 18.41 -14.33
CA PRO A 58 2.39 18.59 -15.77
C PRO A 58 2.95 17.38 -16.53
N SER A 59 3.79 16.56 -15.88
CA SER A 59 4.28 15.28 -16.41
C SER A 59 3.29 14.11 -16.27
N GLY A 60 2.09 14.39 -15.74
CA GLY A 60 1.02 13.43 -15.48
C GLY A 60 1.44 12.31 -14.51
N ILE A 61 0.74 11.18 -14.63
CA ILE A 61 1.01 10.00 -13.79
C ILE A 61 2.35 9.32 -14.13
N LEU A 62 2.86 9.51 -15.36
CA LEU A 62 4.12 8.89 -15.81
C LEU A 62 5.36 9.54 -15.19
N GLY A 63 5.28 10.83 -14.83
CA GLY A 63 6.32 11.50 -14.06
C GLY A 63 6.26 11.25 -12.56
N THR A 64 5.57 10.20 -12.10
CA THR A 64 5.58 9.80 -10.68
C THR A 64 6.89 9.13 -10.35
N GLY A 65 7.68 9.77 -9.49
CA GLY A 65 8.98 9.29 -9.04
C GLY A 65 8.90 8.23 -7.94
N ASN A 66 10.06 7.68 -7.62
CA ASN A 66 10.22 6.68 -6.56
C ASN A 66 9.76 7.25 -5.20
N GLY A 67 8.87 6.53 -4.53
CA GLY A 67 8.29 6.92 -3.23
C GLY A 67 7.28 8.06 -3.24
N GLU A 68 6.94 8.70 -4.38
CA GLU A 68 6.08 9.90 -4.40
C GLU A 68 4.60 9.66 -4.01
N LEU A 69 4.11 8.42 -4.03
CA LEU A 69 2.81 7.99 -3.47
C LEU A 69 2.96 7.35 -2.07
N GLY A 70 4.15 7.35 -1.49
CA GLY A 70 4.40 6.98 -0.10
C GLY A 70 3.92 8.08 0.83
N ILE A 71 3.02 7.75 1.77
CA ILE A 71 2.67 8.68 2.85
C ILE A 71 3.80 8.62 3.87
N GLN A 72 4.48 9.76 4.06
CA GLN A 72 5.46 9.94 5.13
C GLN A 72 4.78 9.75 6.48
N CYS A 73 5.43 9.04 7.40
CA CYS A 73 4.85 8.75 8.72
C CYS A 73 4.74 10.04 9.54
N PRO A 74 3.54 10.52 9.91
CA PRO A 74 3.38 11.79 10.61
C PRO A 74 3.93 11.77 12.05
N ALA A 75 4.15 10.57 12.61
CA ALA A 75 4.74 10.36 13.91
C ALA A 75 6.28 10.22 13.88
N CYS A 76 6.90 10.06 12.69
CA CYS A 76 8.35 10.03 12.60
C CYS A 76 8.93 11.45 12.76
N PRO A 77 9.98 11.64 13.58
CA PRO A 77 10.62 12.95 13.73
C PRO A 77 11.20 13.42 12.39
N THR A 78 10.73 14.57 11.92
CA THR A 78 11.03 15.14 10.60
C THR A 78 11.42 16.61 10.79
N PRO A 79 12.73 16.95 10.71
CA PRO A 79 13.22 18.32 10.86
C PRO A 79 12.51 19.30 9.91
N GLY A 80 12.13 20.47 10.44
CA GLY A 80 11.41 21.50 9.67
C GLY A 80 9.94 21.20 9.36
N VAL A 81 9.39 20.03 9.77
CA VAL A 81 7.98 19.66 9.54
C VAL A 81 7.21 19.48 10.85
N ASN A 82 7.68 18.60 11.75
CA ASN A 82 6.99 18.28 13.01
C ASN A 82 7.91 18.35 14.25
N LEU A 83 9.12 18.91 14.09
CA LEU A 83 10.06 19.16 15.19
C LEU A 83 10.17 20.66 15.49
N PRO A 84 10.40 21.06 16.76
CA PRO A 84 10.80 22.42 17.12
C PRO A 84 12.06 22.86 16.37
N LEU A 85 12.26 24.17 16.14
CA LEU A 85 13.44 24.66 15.42
C LEU A 85 14.76 24.40 16.17
N ASP A 86 14.71 24.33 17.50
CA ASP A 86 15.81 24.14 18.43
C ASP A 86 16.03 22.67 18.85
N TRP A 87 15.34 21.72 18.21
CA TRP A 87 15.35 20.29 18.58
C TRP A 87 16.75 19.66 18.72
N GLU A 88 17.73 20.10 17.93
CA GLU A 88 19.12 19.64 17.98
C GLU A 88 19.84 20.06 19.27
N SER A 89 19.47 21.23 19.80
CA SER A 89 20.03 21.82 21.03
C SER A 89 19.36 21.30 22.30
N ALA A 90 18.43 20.35 22.18
CA ALA A 90 17.74 19.76 23.32
C ALA A 90 18.72 19.14 24.33
N PRO A 91 18.47 19.30 25.65
CA PRO A 91 19.36 18.77 26.66
C PRO A 91 19.39 17.23 26.61
N PRO A 92 20.48 16.58 27.09
CA PRO A 92 20.70 15.14 26.89
C PRO A 92 19.55 14.25 27.41
N ASP A 93 18.89 14.66 28.49
CA ASP A 93 17.72 14.00 29.08
C ASP A 93 16.47 14.04 28.21
N ARG A 94 16.40 14.92 27.19
CA ARG A 94 15.23 15.10 26.30
C ARG A 94 15.45 14.68 24.86
N LYS A 95 16.68 14.40 24.42
CA LYS A 95 16.98 14.00 23.03
C LYS A 95 16.20 12.77 22.54
N PHE A 96 15.78 11.89 23.45
CA PHE A 96 14.97 10.73 23.14
C PHE A 96 13.61 11.09 22.48
N LEU A 97 13.06 12.28 22.76
CA LEU A 97 11.79 12.75 22.19
C LEU A 97 11.84 12.98 20.68
N TYR A 98 13.03 13.24 20.13
CA TYR A 98 13.27 13.56 18.72
C TYR A 98 14.03 12.44 17.99
N THR A 99 14.23 11.29 18.64
CA THR A 99 15.01 10.17 18.10
C THR A 99 14.15 9.33 17.16
N LEU A 100 14.66 9.05 15.95
CA LEU A 100 13.99 8.17 14.99
C LEU A 100 14.20 6.69 15.34
N PHE A 101 13.15 6.04 15.85
CA PHE A 101 13.17 4.60 16.11
C PHE A 101 12.78 3.80 14.86
N LEU A 102 13.78 3.21 14.19
CA LEU A 102 13.57 2.33 13.04
C LEU A 102 13.41 0.87 13.49
N ALA A 103 12.16 0.46 13.73
CA ALA A 103 11.81 -0.95 13.95
C ALA A 103 11.50 -1.64 12.61
N LEU A 104 12.40 -2.52 12.15
CA LEU A 104 12.18 -3.34 10.97
C LEU A 104 11.62 -4.71 11.38
N ASP A 105 10.33 -4.95 11.12
CA ASP A 105 9.73 -6.29 11.26
C ASP A 105 10.27 -7.19 10.14
N ALA A 106 11.36 -7.91 10.45
CA ALA A 106 12.00 -8.87 9.58
C ALA A 106 11.23 -10.20 9.47
N CYS A 107 9.90 -10.13 9.34
CA CYS A 107 9.03 -11.26 8.98
C CYS A 107 9.30 -11.75 7.55
N PHE A 108 10.48 -12.35 7.33
CA PHE A 108 10.88 -13.05 6.10
C PHE A 108 10.02 -14.30 5.89
N ARG A 109 8.76 -14.10 5.47
CA ARG A 109 7.93 -15.19 4.96
C ARG A 109 8.65 -15.80 3.75
N LEU A 110 8.81 -17.12 3.77
CA LEU A 110 9.41 -17.90 2.69
C LEU A 110 8.94 -17.39 1.32
N LYS A 111 9.88 -16.89 0.49
CA LYS A 111 9.57 -16.43 -0.87
C LYS A 111 8.86 -17.56 -1.61
N ARG A 112 7.61 -17.31 -2.02
CA ARG A 112 6.78 -18.25 -2.78
C ARG A 112 7.49 -18.55 -4.10
N ARG A 113 8.09 -19.74 -4.24
CA ARG A 113 8.88 -20.14 -5.42
C ARG A 113 8.10 -20.15 -6.73
N ILE A 114 6.77 -20.15 -6.67
CA ILE A 114 5.88 -19.91 -7.82
C ILE A 114 5.57 -18.41 -7.88
N VAL A 115 6.52 -17.63 -8.38
CA VAL A 115 6.34 -16.21 -8.72
C VAL A 115 5.70 -16.14 -10.12
N SER A 116 4.73 -15.26 -10.32
CA SER A 116 4.19 -15.00 -11.66
C SER A 116 5.21 -14.23 -12.50
N SER A 117 5.18 -14.38 -13.83
CA SER A 117 6.00 -13.55 -14.72
C SER A 117 5.43 -12.13 -14.83
N VAL A 118 6.26 -11.18 -15.28
CA VAL A 118 5.88 -9.77 -15.46
C VAL A 118 4.81 -9.61 -16.54
N GLU A 119 4.84 -10.40 -17.61
CA GLU A 119 3.81 -10.36 -18.67
C GLU A 119 2.44 -10.81 -18.12
N LYS A 120 2.44 -11.70 -17.12
CA LYS A 120 1.24 -12.29 -16.54
C LYS A 120 0.66 -11.51 -15.35
N ASP A 121 1.49 -10.80 -14.59
CA ASP A 121 1.08 -9.93 -13.50
C ASP A 121 1.96 -8.66 -13.42
N PRO A 122 1.82 -7.73 -14.38
CA PRO A 122 2.65 -6.52 -14.43
C PRO A 122 2.38 -5.61 -13.23
N GLY A 123 3.43 -4.94 -12.73
CA GLY A 123 3.31 -3.87 -11.73
C GLY A 123 2.52 -2.67 -12.29
N LEU A 124 1.73 -1.99 -11.45
CA LEU A 124 0.99 -0.79 -11.88
C LEU A 124 1.74 0.53 -11.57
N GLY A 125 2.67 0.51 -10.60
CA GLY A 125 3.57 1.60 -10.19
C GLY A 125 4.38 1.09 -8.99
N ILE A 126 5.72 1.11 -9.02
CA ILE A 126 6.48 -0.08 -8.62
C ILE A 126 7.17 -0.10 -7.23
N ASP A 127 8.14 0.70 -6.80
CA ASP A 127 8.70 2.02 -7.11
C ASP A 127 7.92 3.24 -6.59
N TRP A 128 6.65 3.47 -6.99
CA TRP A 128 5.94 4.71 -6.64
C TRP A 128 5.56 4.89 -5.15
N SER A 129 5.80 3.92 -4.27
CA SER A 129 5.35 3.98 -2.87
C SER A 129 6.39 3.32 -1.95
N TYR A 130 5.98 2.54 -0.95
CA TYR A 130 6.88 1.95 0.06
C TYR A 130 7.82 0.82 -0.46
N PHE A 131 7.66 0.39 -1.71
CA PHE A 131 8.50 -0.64 -2.32
C PHE A 131 9.45 -0.01 -3.32
N VAL A 132 10.72 -0.42 -3.27
CA VAL A 132 11.75 -0.01 -4.23
C VAL A 132 11.55 -0.66 -5.62
N GLU A 133 12.28 -0.18 -6.62
CA GLU A 133 12.36 -0.80 -7.93
C GLU A 133 12.73 -2.28 -7.85
N ASN A 134 12.13 -3.12 -8.70
CA ASN A 134 12.36 -4.57 -8.66
C ASN A 134 13.61 -5.03 -9.41
N GLU A 135 14.00 -4.35 -10.51
CA GLU A 135 15.07 -4.83 -11.40
C GLU A 135 16.43 -5.00 -10.71
N PRO A 136 16.91 -4.06 -9.84
CA PRO A 136 18.19 -4.22 -9.14
C PRO A 136 18.26 -5.42 -8.19
N PHE A 137 17.13 -6.06 -7.88
CA PHE A 137 17.02 -7.17 -6.92
C PHE A 137 16.53 -8.49 -7.55
N ARG A 138 16.40 -8.54 -8.88
CA ARG A 138 16.21 -9.81 -9.59
C ARG A 138 17.51 -10.61 -9.62
N ARG A 139 17.36 -11.93 -9.68
CA ARG A 139 18.42 -12.94 -9.81
C ARG A 139 18.13 -13.79 -11.03
#